data_AF-A0A1B6KXN8-F1
#
_entry.id   AF-A0A1B6KXN8-F1
#
_cell.length_a   1.000
_cell.length_b   1.000
_cell.length_c   1.000
_cell.angle_alpha   90.00
_cell.angle_beta   90.00
_cell.angle_gamma   90.00
#
_symmetry.space_group_name_H-M   'P 1'
#
loop_
_entity.id
_entity.type
_entity.pdbx_description
1 polymer ?
#
loop_
_entity_poly.entity_id
_entity_poly.type
_entity_poly.pdbx_seq_one_letter_code
_entity_poly.pdbx_strand_id
1 'polypeptide(L)'
;LEAADRIGGRINTVEFGGVSIDKGAEFCHGEVDNRVYELVNPHGFLASYQPLIAPDKSIYVNSSGDKYDSDFVLNLIEESLENVMFGEDLERFNGSVADFFNPRLDELLRSRNVDPQLSEALKYKIPQLECVSSATDSLADLGAWGSSNYKDCEGDQILKWKNGTGGYKTLFDIISKKFPNPSEELPVVNKIVLGKRVTRVERREGEVEVTSADGSTYLADHVIVTVSLGVLKKHAADMF
;
A
#
# COMPACT_ATOMS: atom_id res chain seq x y z
N LEU A 1 -2.00 14.70 18.50
CA LEU A 1 -0.88 15.57 18.10
C LEU A 1 -0.40 15.08 16.75
N GLU A 2 -0.41 15.92 15.73
CA GLU A 2 0.01 15.58 14.37
C GLU A 2 1.24 16.42 14.02
N ALA A 3 2.31 15.77 13.55
CA ALA A 3 3.57 16.44 13.29
C ALA A 3 3.51 17.36 12.06
N ALA A 4 2.74 16.98 11.04
CA ALA A 4 2.55 17.76 9.84
C ALA A 4 1.54 18.91 10.03
N ASP A 5 1.50 19.81 9.07
CA ASP A 5 0.50 20.87 8.94
C ASP A 5 -0.84 20.39 8.35
N ARG A 6 -1.00 19.08 8.16
CA ARG A 6 -2.21 18.43 7.66
C ARG A 6 -2.42 17.07 8.30
N ILE A 7 -3.67 16.61 8.28
CA ILE A 7 -4.02 15.23 8.63
C ILE A 7 -3.79 14.28 7.44
N GLY A 8 -3.89 12.98 7.73
CA GLY A 8 -3.97 11.90 6.75
C GLY A 8 -2.66 11.16 6.49
N GLY A 9 -1.51 11.74 6.83
CA GLY A 9 -0.22 11.07 6.70
C GLY A 9 0.02 10.54 5.27
N ARG A 10 0.04 9.21 5.11
CA ARG A 10 0.22 8.51 3.82
C ARG A 10 -1.05 8.43 2.96
N ILE A 11 -2.20 8.87 3.47
CA ILE A 11 -3.37 9.21 2.65
C ILE A 11 -3.24 10.68 2.28
N ASN A 12 -3.09 10.97 0.99
CA ASN A 12 -2.85 12.32 0.49
C ASN A 12 -3.39 12.52 -0.93
N THR A 13 -4.65 12.92 -1.02
CA THR A 13 -5.29 13.29 -2.29
C THR A 13 -5.12 14.78 -2.55
N VAL A 14 -4.57 15.15 -3.71
CA VAL A 14 -4.38 16.54 -4.15
C VAL A 14 -5.17 16.82 -5.43
N GLU A 15 -5.51 18.08 -5.66
CA GLU A 15 -6.08 18.51 -6.95
C GLU A 15 -4.96 18.88 -7.91
N PHE A 16 -5.01 18.34 -9.13
CA PHE A 16 -4.07 18.66 -10.19
C PHE A 16 -4.80 18.65 -11.53
N GLY A 17 -4.77 19.78 -12.27
CA GLY A 17 -5.43 19.87 -13.57
C GLY A 17 -6.95 19.67 -13.54
N GLY A 18 -7.61 19.96 -12.40
CA GLY A 18 -9.05 19.77 -12.24
C GLY A 18 -9.49 18.35 -11.92
N VAL A 19 -8.55 17.45 -11.62
CA VAL A 19 -8.82 16.09 -11.16
C VAL A 19 -8.11 15.82 -9.82
N SER A 20 -8.73 14.98 -9.00
CA SER A 20 -8.13 14.48 -7.77
C SER A 20 -7.10 13.40 -8.11
N ILE A 21 -5.90 13.52 -7.55
CA ILE A 21 -4.80 12.56 -7.69
C ILE A 21 -4.33 12.14 -6.30
N ASP A 22 -4.23 10.83 -6.06
CA ASP A 22 -3.67 10.28 -4.84
C ASP A 22 -2.13 10.21 -4.94
N LYS A 23 -1.44 10.96 -4.06
CA LYS A 23 0.02 10.90 -3.89
C LYS A 23 0.46 9.79 -2.93
N GLY A 24 -0.49 9.03 -2.40
CA GLY A 24 -0.30 8.03 -1.36
C GLY A 24 -1.23 6.85 -1.62
N ALA A 25 -1.99 6.43 -0.61
CA ALA A 25 -3.00 5.38 -0.80
C ALA A 25 -4.00 5.76 -1.92
N GLU A 26 -4.12 4.90 -2.92
CA GLU A 26 -4.90 5.16 -4.15
C GLU A 26 -5.99 4.09 -4.37
N PHE A 27 -5.74 2.84 -4.00
CA PHE A 27 -6.62 1.71 -4.26
C PHE A 27 -7.24 1.16 -2.97
N CYS A 28 -8.48 0.67 -3.08
CA CYS A 28 -9.10 -0.19 -2.08
C CYS A 28 -8.87 -1.65 -2.51
N HIS A 29 -8.02 -2.37 -1.80
CA HIS A 29 -7.66 -3.75 -2.14
C HIS A 29 -8.64 -4.74 -1.49
N GLY A 30 -9.52 -5.33 -2.29
CA GLY A 30 -10.50 -6.33 -1.84
C GLY A 30 -11.80 -5.75 -1.27
N GLU A 31 -12.81 -6.62 -1.23
CA GLU A 31 -14.20 -6.31 -0.89
C GLU A 31 -14.65 -7.04 0.39
N VAL A 32 -14.13 -8.24 0.62
CA VAL A 32 -14.45 -9.09 1.78
C VAL A 32 -13.51 -8.77 2.94
N ASP A 33 -14.07 -8.62 4.15
CA ASP A 33 -13.35 -8.25 5.37
C ASP A 33 -12.52 -6.96 5.27
N ASN A 34 -12.87 -6.08 4.31
CA ASN A 34 -12.23 -4.79 4.11
C ASN A 34 -13.10 -3.66 4.67
N ARG A 35 -12.67 -3.10 5.82
CA ARG A 35 -13.42 -2.02 6.49
C ARG A 35 -13.54 -0.74 5.65
N VAL A 36 -12.57 -0.44 4.79
CA VAL A 36 -12.66 0.71 3.89
C VAL A 36 -13.76 0.47 2.88
N TYR A 37 -13.75 -0.69 2.21
CA TYR A 37 -14.80 -1.06 1.25
C TYR A 37 -16.19 -1.00 1.87
N GLU A 38 -16.39 -1.62 3.04
CA GLU A 38 -17.67 -1.63 3.77
C GLU A 38 -18.22 -0.21 4.00
N LEU A 39 -17.35 0.74 4.34
CA LEU A 39 -17.72 2.12 4.65
C LEU A 39 -18.08 2.93 3.39
N VAL A 40 -17.40 2.68 2.27
CA VAL A 40 -17.49 3.56 1.08
C VAL A 40 -18.37 3.00 -0.03
N ASN A 41 -18.51 1.67 -0.11
CA ASN A 41 -19.25 1.00 -1.17
C ASN A 41 -20.74 1.38 -1.23
N PRO A 42 -21.49 1.53 -0.10
CA PRO A 42 -22.88 1.97 -0.14
C PRO A 42 -23.10 3.34 -0.82
N HIS A 43 -22.05 4.13 -0.95
CA HIS A 43 -22.08 5.45 -1.60
C HIS A 43 -21.64 5.42 -3.06
N GLY A 44 -21.27 4.24 -3.58
CA GLY A 44 -20.85 4.06 -4.97
C GLY A 44 -19.57 4.79 -5.32
N PHE A 45 -18.67 5.01 -4.35
CA PHE A 45 -17.42 5.76 -4.56
C PHE A 45 -16.34 5.00 -5.32
N LEU A 46 -16.41 3.68 -5.35
CA LEU A 46 -15.40 2.83 -5.97
C LEU A 46 -15.82 2.32 -7.35
N ALA A 47 -14.84 2.10 -8.23
CA ALA A 47 -14.97 1.42 -9.50
C ALA A 47 -13.79 0.46 -9.71
N SER A 48 -14.07 -0.70 -10.32
CA SER A 48 -13.05 -1.66 -10.72
C SER A 48 -12.15 -1.12 -11.82
N TYR A 49 -10.84 -1.31 -11.67
CA TYR A 49 -9.86 -1.02 -12.70
C TYR A 49 -9.56 -2.24 -13.60
N GLN A 50 -10.08 -3.43 -13.26
CA GLN A 50 -9.90 -4.68 -14.02
C GLN A 50 -10.15 -4.56 -15.53
N PRO A 51 -11.24 -3.90 -15.99
CA PRO A 51 -11.51 -3.79 -17.43
C PRO A 51 -10.46 -3.01 -18.22
N LEU A 52 -9.59 -2.25 -17.54
CA LEU A 52 -8.56 -1.41 -18.16
C LEU A 52 -7.19 -2.10 -18.21
N ILE A 53 -7.03 -3.25 -17.57
CA ILE A 53 -5.78 -4.03 -17.56
C ILE A 53 -5.91 -5.37 -18.29
N ALA A 54 -7.06 -5.64 -18.92
CA ALA A 54 -7.26 -6.82 -19.74
C ALA A 54 -6.18 -6.93 -20.84
N PRO A 55 -5.88 -8.14 -21.32
CA PRO A 55 -4.82 -8.34 -22.31
C PRO A 55 -4.96 -7.49 -23.58
N ASP A 56 -6.19 -7.27 -24.05
CA ASP A 56 -6.48 -6.43 -25.21
C ASP A 56 -6.29 -4.91 -24.95
N LYS A 57 -6.04 -4.52 -23.70
CA LYS A 57 -5.72 -3.16 -23.27
C LYS A 57 -4.23 -2.94 -23.00
N SER A 58 -3.42 -4.00 -23.07
CA SER A 58 -1.99 -3.97 -22.79
C SER A 58 -1.17 -4.32 -24.03
N ILE A 59 -0.04 -3.63 -24.22
CA ILE A 59 0.91 -3.93 -25.30
C ILE A 59 2.30 -4.09 -24.71
N TYR A 60 2.92 -5.23 -24.98
CA TYR A 60 4.31 -5.51 -24.64
C TYR A 60 5.18 -5.32 -25.88
N VAL A 61 6.12 -4.38 -25.80
CA VAL A 61 7.00 -4.02 -26.91
C VAL A 61 8.46 -4.07 -26.48
N ASN A 62 9.34 -4.52 -27.38
CA ASN A 62 10.78 -4.40 -27.19
C ASN A 62 11.28 -3.01 -27.61
N SER A 63 12.58 -2.74 -27.41
CA SER A 63 13.21 -1.46 -27.77
C SER A 63 13.27 -1.19 -29.28
N SER A 64 13.09 -2.21 -30.12
CA SER A 64 12.98 -2.08 -31.58
C SER A 64 11.56 -1.72 -32.03
N GLY A 65 10.57 -1.80 -31.12
CA GLY A 65 9.16 -1.61 -31.41
C GLY A 65 8.40 -2.88 -31.82
N ASP A 66 9.07 -4.05 -31.80
CA ASP A 66 8.40 -5.33 -32.06
C ASP A 66 7.48 -5.66 -30.88
N LYS A 67 6.32 -6.20 -31.22
CA LYS A 67 5.29 -6.59 -30.24
C LYS A 67 5.45 -8.06 -29.87
N TYR A 68 5.38 -8.32 -28.57
CA TYR A 68 5.18 -9.67 -28.06
C TYR A 68 3.68 -9.99 -28.04
N ASP A 69 3.36 -11.28 -27.97
CA ASP A 69 1.99 -11.75 -27.71
C ASP A 69 1.59 -11.35 -26.27
N SER A 70 0.66 -10.41 -26.14
CA SER A 70 0.22 -9.88 -24.84
C SER A 70 -0.44 -10.95 -23.97
N ASP A 71 -1.21 -11.87 -24.55
CA ASP A 71 -1.86 -12.95 -23.80
C ASP A 71 -0.79 -13.88 -23.23
N PHE A 72 0.19 -14.27 -24.05
CA PHE A 72 1.29 -15.11 -23.60
C PHE A 72 2.09 -14.45 -22.46
N VAL A 73 2.46 -13.17 -22.62
CA VAL A 73 3.26 -12.45 -21.62
C VAL A 73 2.49 -12.27 -20.31
N LEU A 74 1.21 -11.90 -20.36
CA LEU A 74 0.39 -11.71 -19.16
C LEU A 74 0.19 -13.01 -18.39
N ASN A 75 -0.20 -14.09 -19.07
CA ASN A 75 -0.38 -15.40 -18.43
C ASN A 75 0.92 -15.87 -17.76
N LEU A 76 2.07 -15.59 -18.36
CA LEU A 76 3.37 -15.95 -17.80
C LEU A 76 3.73 -15.11 -16.57
N ILE A 77 3.37 -13.82 -16.55
CA ILE A 77 3.53 -12.94 -15.38
C ILE A 77 2.62 -13.42 -14.24
N GLU A 78 1.35 -13.70 -14.53
CA GLU A 78 0.37 -14.20 -13.55
C GLU A 78 0.82 -15.54 -12.96
N GLU A 79 1.19 -16.52 -13.81
CA GLU A 79 1.74 -17.81 -13.36
C GLU A 79 2.99 -17.62 -12.49
N SER A 80 3.87 -16.69 -12.85
CA SER A 80 5.09 -16.39 -12.08
C SER A 80 4.79 -15.79 -10.71
N LEU A 81 3.84 -14.87 -10.61
CA LEU A 81 3.50 -14.23 -9.33
C LEU A 81 2.72 -15.21 -8.43
N GLU A 82 1.64 -15.80 -8.94
CA GLU A 82 0.72 -16.60 -8.12
C GLU A 82 1.29 -17.98 -7.77
N ASN A 83 1.83 -18.69 -8.76
CA ASN A 83 2.21 -20.10 -8.58
C ASN A 83 3.69 -20.29 -8.26
N VAL A 84 4.55 -19.37 -8.70
CA VAL A 84 6.00 -19.50 -8.53
C VAL A 84 6.52 -18.69 -7.36
N MET A 85 6.15 -17.41 -7.26
CA MET A 85 6.62 -16.53 -6.17
C MET A 85 5.95 -16.88 -4.84
N PHE A 86 4.62 -16.99 -4.85
CA PHE A 86 3.81 -17.29 -3.66
C PHE A 86 3.34 -18.75 -3.58
N GLY A 87 4.10 -19.67 -4.18
CA GLY A 87 3.82 -21.11 -4.11
C GLY A 87 3.94 -21.71 -2.71
N GLU A 88 3.41 -22.93 -2.53
CA GLU A 88 3.21 -23.60 -1.23
C GLU A 88 4.47 -23.70 -0.34
N ASP A 89 5.66 -23.74 -0.94
CA ASP A 89 6.92 -23.90 -0.22
C ASP A 89 7.50 -22.58 0.32
N LEU A 90 6.97 -21.42 -0.06
CA LEU A 90 7.52 -20.11 0.33
C LEU A 90 7.52 -19.95 1.86
N GLU A 91 6.43 -20.35 2.52
CA GLU A 91 6.28 -20.24 3.98
C GLU A 91 7.38 -21.00 4.73
N ARG A 92 7.84 -22.13 4.19
CA ARG A 92 8.84 -22.98 4.84
C ARG A 92 10.27 -22.65 4.40
N PHE A 93 10.43 -21.73 3.46
CA PHE A 93 11.72 -21.40 2.90
C PHE A 93 12.51 -20.47 3.83
N ASN A 94 13.75 -20.86 4.13
CA ASN A 94 14.66 -20.05 4.92
C ASN A 94 15.54 -19.20 4.00
N GLY A 95 15.14 -17.95 3.78
CA GLY A 95 15.87 -16.99 2.96
C GLY A 95 14.98 -15.85 2.51
N SER A 96 15.45 -15.09 1.53
CA SER A 96 14.66 -14.03 0.92
C SER A 96 13.66 -14.55 -0.12
N VAL A 97 12.69 -13.72 -0.49
CA VAL A 97 11.80 -14.01 -1.63
C VAL A 97 12.63 -14.13 -2.91
N ALA A 98 13.68 -13.34 -3.09
CA ALA A 98 14.58 -13.47 -4.25
C ALA A 98 15.27 -14.84 -4.33
N ASP A 99 15.79 -15.34 -3.20
CA ASP A 99 16.46 -16.64 -3.11
C ASP A 99 15.51 -17.80 -3.47
N PHE A 100 14.23 -17.66 -3.08
CA PHE A 100 13.19 -18.61 -3.42
C PHE A 100 12.76 -18.50 -4.90
N PHE A 101 12.46 -17.29 -5.35
CA PHE A 101 11.75 -17.03 -6.59
C PHE A 101 12.65 -17.13 -7.83
N ASN A 102 13.85 -16.53 -7.81
CA ASN A 102 14.66 -16.36 -9.01
C ASN A 102 15.04 -17.70 -9.70
N PRO A 103 15.50 -18.75 -8.97
CA PRO A 103 15.81 -20.03 -9.60
C PRO A 103 14.58 -20.71 -10.22
N ARG A 104 13.40 -20.51 -9.61
CA ARG A 104 12.14 -21.10 -10.08
C ARG A 104 11.59 -20.35 -11.28
N LEU A 105 11.72 -19.02 -11.30
CA LEU A 105 11.42 -18.22 -12.49
C LEU A 105 12.30 -18.65 -13.67
N ASP A 106 13.60 -18.84 -13.45
CA ASP A 106 14.52 -19.33 -14.48
C ASP A 106 14.10 -20.69 -15.06
N GLU A 107 13.59 -21.59 -14.21
CA GLU A 107 13.06 -22.89 -14.62
C GLU A 107 11.77 -22.75 -15.43
N LEU A 108 10.82 -21.94 -14.97
CA LEU A 108 9.57 -21.67 -15.67
C LEU A 108 9.84 -21.12 -17.08
N LEU A 109 10.65 -20.05 -17.19
CA LEU A 109 10.95 -19.41 -18.47
C LEU A 109 11.64 -20.38 -19.44
N ARG A 110 12.52 -21.25 -18.94
CA ARG A 110 13.19 -22.29 -19.76
C ARG A 110 12.19 -23.35 -20.23
N SER A 111 11.33 -23.85 -19.35
CA SER A 111 10.34 -24.89 -19.69
C SER A 111 9.32 -24.43 -20.73
N ARG A 112 9.01 -23.14 -20.74
CA ARG A 112 8.12 -22.49 -21.72
C ARG A 112 8.80 -22.10 -23.03
N ASN A 113 10.11 -22.35 -23.17
CA ASN A 113 10.91 -21.94 -24.34
C ASN A 113 10.77 -20.44 -24.65
N VAL A 114 10.75 -19.59 -23.62
CA VAL A 114 10.63 -18.14 -23.77
C VAL A 114 11.86 -17.62 -24.54
N ASP A 115 11.62 -16.74 -25.51
CA ASP A 115 12.67 -16.05 -26.25
C ASP A 115 13.73 -15.45 -25.28
N PRO A 116 15.04 -15.55 -25.57
CA PRO A 116 16.08 -15.08 -24.65
C PRO A 116 15.98 -13.59 -24.27
N GLN A 117 15.58 -12.72 -25.21
CA GLN A 117 15.44 -11.28 -24.92
C GLN A 117 14.23 -11.02 -24.03
N LEU A 118 13.10 -11.69 -24.30
CA LEU A 118 11.91 -11.61 -23.47
C LEU A 118 12.17 -12.21 -22.07
N SER A 119 12.87 -13.33 -21.99
CA SER A 119 13.24 -14.01 -20.74
C SER A 119 14.03 -13.07 -19.83
N GLU A 120 15.08 -12.43 -20.35
CA GLU A 120 15.87 -11.47 -19.58
C GLU A 120 15.03 -10.26 -19.12
N ALA A 121 14.15 -9.75 -19.99
CA ALA A 121 13.25 -8.65 -19.64
C ALA A 121 12.28 -9.04 -18.52
N LEU A 122 11.74 -10.26 -18.54
CA LEU A 122 10.79 -10.76 -17.53
C LEU A 122 11.47 -11.02 -16.18
N LYS A 123 12.72 -11.49 -16.16
CA LYS A 123 13.52 -11.62 -14.92
C LYS A 123 13.74 -10.29 -14.20
N TYR A 124 13.73 -9.18 -14.93
CA TYR A 124 13.76 -7.86 -14.34
C TYR A 124 12.36 -7.35 -13.99
N LYS A 125 11.41 -7.48 -14.91
CA LYS A 125 10.07 -6.89 -14.79
C LYS A 125 9.22 -7.55 -13.71
N ILE A 126 9.23 -8.88 -13.59
CA ILE A 126 8.34 -9.60 -12.65
C ILE A 126 8.72 -9.29 -11.20
N PRO A 127 10.00 -9.37 -10.77
CA PRO A 127 10.38 -8.93 -9.44
C PRO A 127 9.98 -7.49 -9.14
N GLN A 128 10.11 -6.59 -10.11
CA GLN A 128 9.72 -5.20 -9.93
C GLN A 128 8.23 -4.99 -9.70
N LEU A 129 7.37 -5.79 -10.34
CA LEU A 129 5.93 -5.73 -10.10
C LEU A 129 5.62 -6.02 -8.63
N GLU A 130 6.24 -7.05 -8.06
CA GLU A 130 6.10 -7.36 -6.64
C GLU A 130 6.74 -6.30 -5.74
N CYS A 131 7.93 -5.79 -6.10
CA CYS A 131 8.58 -4.71 -5.35
C CYS A 131 7.69 -3.47 -5.21
N VAL A 132 6.89 -3.15 -6.23
CA VAL A 132 5.89 -2.06 -6.18
C VAL A 132 4.79 -2.38 -5.17
N SER A 133 4.26 -3.60 -5.17
CA SER A 133 3.21 -4.05 -4.24
C SER A 133 3.69 -4.09 -2.78
N SER A 134 4.88 -4.64 -2.56
CA SER A 134 5.50 -4.81 -1.25
C SER A 134 6.26 -3.57 -0.75
N ALA A 135 6.34 -2.51 -1.57
CA ALA A 135 7.09 -1.27 -1.28
C ALA A 135 8.54 -1.52 -0.83
N THR A 136 9.26 -2.34 -1.60
CA THR A 136 10.69 -2.68 -1.39
C THR A 136 11.52 -2.35 -2.64
N ASP A 137 12.83 -2.13 -2.48
CA ASP A 137 13.75 -1.92 -3.60
C ASP A 137 14.17 -3.24 -4.27
N SER A 138 14.13 -4.34 -3.52
CA SER A 138 14.52 -5.68 -3.98
C SER A 138 13.73 -6.77 -3.26
N LEU A 139 13.48 -7.87 -3.96
CA LEU A 139 12.95 -9.10 -3.34
C LEU A 139 13.95 -9.74 -2.36
N ALA A 140 15.23 -9.35 -2.40
CA ALA A 140 16.24 -9.81 -1.44
C ALA A 140 16.01 -9.23 -0.03
N ASP A 141 15.32 -8.09 0.07
CA ASP A 141 14.99 -7.45 1.34
C ASP A 141 13.71 -8.00 2.00
N LEU A 142 12.97 -8.85 1.27
CA LEU A 142 11.77 -9.53 1.76
C LEU A 142 12.12 -10.92 2.26
N GLY A 143 11.82 -11.19 3.53
CA GLY A 143 11.93 -12.55 4.06
C GLY A 143 10.77 -13.42 3.59
N ALA A 144 11.06 -14.62 3.07
CA ALA A 144 10.06 -15.53 2.50
C ALA A 144 8.89 -15.82 3.45
N TRP A 145 9.18 -16.24 4.69
CA TRP A 145 8.16 -16.47 5.72
C TRP A 145 7.34 -15.22 6.05
N GLY A 146 7.99 -14.05 6.12
CA GLY A 146 7.27 -12.80 6.43
C GLY A 146 6.25 -12.44 5.35
N SER A 147 6.65 -12.60 4.09
CA SER A 147 5.81 -12.35 2.92
C SER A 147 4.65 -13.34 2.78
N SER A 148 4.85 -14.61 3.15
CA SER A 148 3.80 -15.64 3.05
C SER A 148 2.67 -15.51 4.08
N ASN A 149 2.82 -14.63 5.08
CA ASN A 149 1.83 -14.43 6.14
C ASN A 149 0.85 -13.29 5.87
N TYR A 150 1.06 -12.51 4.81
CA TYR A 150 0.08 -11.51 4.39
C TYR A 150 -1.20 -12.21 3.93
N LYS A 151 -2.35 -11.61 4.25
CA LYS A 151 -3.66 -12.12 3.86
C LYS A 151 -4.40 -11.03 3.11
N ASP A 152 -4.66 -11.28 1.85
CA ASP A 152 -5.48 -10.40 1.03
C ASP A 152 -6.92 -10.40 1.53
N CYS A 153 -7.57 -9.24 1.42
CA CYS A 153 -9.02 -9.17 1.46
C CYS A 153 -9.53 -9.73 0.13
N GLU A 154 -10.46 -10.68 0.12
CA GLU A 154 -10.91 -11.30 -1.14
C GLU A 154 -11.66 -10.30 -2.04
N GLY A 155 -11.76 -10.63 -3.33
CA GLY A 155 -12.46 -9.81 -4.32
C GLY A 155 -11.52 -8.96 -5.17
N ASP A 156 -12.03 -7.85 -5.71
CA ASP A 156 -11.25 -6.99 -6.60
C ASP A 156 -10.13 -6.23 -5.86
N GLN A 157 -8.88 -6.56 -6.20
CA GLN A 157 -7.68 -5.93 -5.62
C GLN A 157 -7.37 -4.54 -6.19
N ILE A 158 -8.08 -4.05 -7.21
CA ILE A 158 -7.74 -2.79 -7.88
C ILE A 158 -8.95 -1.87 -8.01
N LEU A 159 -9.74 -1.75 -6.94
CA LEU A 159 -10.81 -0.77 -6.86
C LEU A 159 -10.23 0.64 -6.68
N LYS A 160 -10.60 1.55 -7.58
CA LYS A 160 -10.22 2.97 -7.53
C LYS A 160 -11.37 3.86 -7.10
N TRP A 161 -11.04 4.98 -6.47
CA TRP A 161 -11.98 6.06 -6.20
C TRP A 161 -12.40 6.74 -7.50
N LYS A 162 -13.70 6.88 -7.71
CA LYS A 162 -14.25 7.54 -8.91
C LYS A 162 -13.89 9.03 -8.92
N ASN A 163 -13.67 9.59 -10.11
CA ASN A 163 -13.47 11.02 -10.27
C ASN A 163 -14.63 11.83 -9.65
N GLY A 164 -14.31 12.90 -8.93
CA GLY A 164 -15.29 13.75 -8.26
C GLY A 164 -15.80 13.22 -6.92
N THR A 165 -15.32 12.07 -6.45
CA THR A 165 -15.67 11.52 -5.11
C THR A 165 -14.71 11.95 -4.00
N GLY A 166 -13.69 12.74 -4.34
CA GLY A 166 -12.71 13.26 -3.40
C GLY A 166 -11.54 12.33 -3.10
N GLY A 167 -11.49 11.13 -3.69
CA GLY A 167 -10.39 10.18 -3.49
C GLY A 167 -10.32 9.65 -2.05
N TYR A 168 -9.17 9.10 -1.68
CA TYR A 168 -9.03 8.39 -0.41
C TYR A 168 -9.25 9.28 0.84
N LYS A 169 -9.03 10.60 0.75
CA LYS A 169 -9.33 11.52 1.86
C LYS A 169 -10.80 11.54 2.27
N THR A 170 -11.73 11.16 1.40
CA THR A 170 -13.17 11.08 1.72
C THR A 170 -13.47 10.09 2.84
N LEU A 171 -12.58 9.11 3.06
CA LEU A 171 -12.65 8.24 4.23
C LEU A 171 -12.67 9.03 5.55
N PHE A 172 -11.94 10.14 5.65
CA PHE A 172 -11.93 10.98 6.85
C PHE A 172 -13.28 11.64 7.13
N ASP A 173 -13.98 12.07 6.07
CA ASP A 173 -15.33 12.64 6.19
C ASP A 173 -16.34 11.56 6.64
N ILE A 174 -16.18 10.31 6.21
CA ILE A 174 -17.04 9.19 6.64
C ILE A 174 -16.78 8.84 8.12
N ILE A 175 -15.53 8.61 8.52
CA ILE A 175 -15.24 8.17 9.91
C ILE A 175 -15.50 9.29 10.93
N SER A 176 -15.43 10.56 10.51
CA SER A 176 -15.83 11.70 11.33
C SER A 176 -17.33 11.95 11.31
N LYS A 177 -18.13 11.16 10.56
CA LYS A 177 -19.58 11.35 10.35
C LYS A 177 -19.98 12.66 9.66
N LYS A 178 -19.02 13.43 9.15
CA LYS A 178 -19.30 14.62 8.34
C LYS A 178 -20.04 14.28 7.05
N PHE A 179 -19.75 13.12 6.48
CA PHE A 179 -20.51 12.55 5.38
C PHE A 179 -21.37 11.37 5.89
N PRO A 180 -22.64 11.26 5.46
CA PRO A 180 -23.36 12.13 4.52
C PRO A 180 -24.00 13.37 5.18
N ASN A 181 -23.98 13.49 6.51
CA ASN A 181 -24.65 14.57 7.22
C ASN A 181 -23.64 15.47 7.97
N PRO A 182 -23.23 16.62 7.40
CA PRO A 182 -22.24 17.50 8.04
C PRO A 182 -22.63 18.03 9.42
N SER A 183 -23.93 18.05 9.74
CA SER A 183 -24.41 18.46 11.06
C SER A 183 -24.13 17.42 12.16
N GLU A 184 -23.83 16.18 11.78
CA GLU A 184 -23.48 15.07 12.69
C GLU A 184 -21.96 14.86 12.82
N GLU A 185 -21.16 15.75 12.23
CA GLU A 185 -19.70 15.66 12.30
C GLU A 185 -19.22 15.60 13.75
N LEU A 186 -18.46 14.56 14.07
CA LEU A 186 -17.77 14.42 15.33
C LEU A 186 -16.70 15.50 15.44
N PRO A 187 -16.50 16.12 16.63
CA PRO A 187 -15.55 17.22 16.81
C PRO A 187 -14.09 16.73 16.88
N VAL A 188 -13.71 15.76 16.06
CA VAL A 188 -12.37 15.17 16.00
C VAL A 188 -11.38 16.18 15.44
N VAL A 189 -11.71 16.83 14.32
CA VAL A 189 -10.84 17.82 13.66
C VAL A 189 -10.44 18.94 14.61
N ASN A 190 -11.39 19.44 15.41
CA ASN A 190 -11.15 20.50 16.38
C ASN A 190 -10.25 20.08 17.56
N LYS A 191 -10.01 18.77 17.74
CA LYS A 191 -9.13 18.23 18.78
C LYS A 191 -7.75 17.86 18.26
N ILE A 192 -7.49 18.07 16.96
CA ILE A 192 -6.19 17.80 16.36
C ILE A 192 -5.31 19.05 16.45
N VAL A 193 -4.18 18.92 17.14
CA VAL A 193 -3.13 19.94 17.14
C VAL A 193 -2.11 19.56 16.06
N LEU A 194 -2.13 20.32 14.96
CA LEU A 194 -1.21 20.21 13.81
C LEU A 194 0.14 20.88 14.11
N GLY A 195 1.15 20.56 13.30
CA GLY A 195 2.51 21.10 13.44
C GLY A 195 3.20 20.68 14.74
N LYS A 196 2.70 19.64 15.41
CA LYS A 196 3.05 19.26 16.77
C LYS A 196 3.82 17.95 16.79
N ARG A 197 5.09 18.06 16.40
CA ARG A 197 6.02 16.94 16.39
C ARG A 197 6.40 16.54 17.82
N VAL A 198 5.92 15.38 18.26
CA VAL A 198 6.31 14.76 19.53
C VAL A 198 7.77 14.32 19.47
N THR A 199 8.52 14.58 20.54
CA THR A 199 9.93 14.18 20.67
C THR A 199 10.19 13.26 21.84
N ARG A 200 9.30 13.21 22.84
CA ARG A 200 9.47 12.36 24.03
C ARG A 200 8.11 12.01 24.64
N VAL A 201 7.94 10.77 25.07
CA VAL A 201 6.74 10.23 25.72
C VAL A 201 7.19 9.47 26.96
N GLU A 202 6.84 9.96 28.15
CA GLU A 202 7.28 9.38 29.41
C GLU A 202 6.13 9.07 30.34
N ARG A 203 6.21 7.94 31.03
CA ARG A 203 5.28 7.64 32.11
C ARG A 203 5.76 8.27 33.41
N ARG A 204 4.90 9.02 34.09
CA ARG A 204 5.15 9.60 35.43
C ARG A 204 4.01 9.21 36.35
N GLU A 205 4.31 8.71 37.55
CA GLU A 205 3.36 8.26 38.59
C GLU A 205 1.85 8.45 38.30
N GLY A 206 1.27 7.55 37.49
CA GLY A 206 -0.17 7.52 37.16
C GLY A 206 -0.58 8.14 35.83
N GLU A 207 0.27 8.95 35.20
CA GLU A 207 0.02 9.67 33.94
C GLU A 207 1.14 9.44 32.91
N VAL A 208 0.93 9.93 31.69
CA VAL A 208 1.91 9.98 30.61
C VAL A 208 2.11 11.43 30.19
N GLU A 209 3.35 11.90 30.25
CA GLU A 209 3.76 13.21 29.75
C GLU A 209 4.30 13.08 28.32
N VAL A 210 3.76 13.90 27.42
CA VAL A 210 4.16 13.99 26.01
C VAL A 210 4.79 15.35 25.76
N THR A 211 6.07 15.36 25.42
CA THR A 211 6.81 16.57 25.08
C THR A 211 6.94 16.70 23.57
N SER A 212 6.67 17.91 23.05
CA SER A 212 6.82 18.23 21.64
C SER A 212 8.07 19.07 21.36
N ALA A 213 8.48 19.14 20.10
CA ALA A 213 9.72 19.78 19.65
C ALA A 213 9.82 21.28 19.96
N ASP A 214 8.70 21.98 20.17
CA ASP A 214 8.68 23.39 20.57
C ASP A 214 8.61 23.60 22.09
N GLY A 215 8.79 22.52 22.86
CA GLY A 215 8.83 22.55 24.32
C GLY A 215 7.46 22.42 24.99
N SER A 216 6.34 22.42 24.24
CA SER A 216 5.03 22.21 24.86
C SER A 216 4.90 20.79 25.43
N THR A 217 4.27 20.67 26.59
CA THR A 217 3.97 19.39 27.24
C THR A 217 2.47 19.13 27.32
N TYR A 218 2.09 17.85 27.29
CA TYR A 218 0.72 17.38 27.42
C TYR A 218 0.69 16.22 28.40
N LEU A 219 -0.27 16.22 29.33
CA LEU A 219 -0.50 15.10 30.26
C LEU A 219 -1.75 14.32 29.81
N ALA A 220 -1.69 13.00 29.92
CA ALA A 220 -2.80 12.11 29.62
C ALA A 220 -2.71 10.82 30.43
N ASP A 221 -3.85 10.18 30.73
CA ASP A 221 -3.87 8.84 31.34
C ASP A 221 -3.27 7.77 30.41
N HIS A 222 -3.46 7.96 29.09
CA HIS A 222 -3.07 7.02 28.05
C HIS A 222 -2.57 7.74 26.80
N VAL A 223 -1.57 7.16 26.13
CA VAL A 223 -1.05 7.63 24.85
C VAL A 223 -1.05 6.48 23.85
N ILE A 224 -1.69 6.71 22.70
CA ILE A 224 -1.64 5.80 21.55
C ILE A 224 -0.68 6.39 20.52
N VAL A 225 0.35 5.64 20.16
CA VAL A 225 1.36 6.05 19.19
C VAL A 225 1.07 5.39 17.84
N THR A 226 0.80 6.20 16.83
CA THR A 226 0.50 5.75 15.45
C THR A 226 1.51 6.28 14.43
N VAL A 227 2.71 6.64 14.87
CA VAL A 227 3.79 7.10 13.97
C VAL A 227 4.25 5.97 13.05
N SER A 228 4.80 6.33 11.89
CA SER A 228 5.26 5.32 10.93
C SER A 228 6.43 4.48 11.47
N LEU A 229 6.57 3.25 10.98
CA LEU A 229 7.68 2.36 11.31
C LEU A 229 9.06 3.03 11.08
N GLY A 230 9.20 3.84 10.02
CA GLY A 230 10.44 4.58 9.75
C GLY A 230 10.78 5.60 10.85
N VAL A 231 9.77 6.24 11.44
CA VAL A 231 9.95 7.14 12.59
C VAL A 231 10.39 6.34 13.82
N LEU A 232 9.75 5.19 14.09
CA LEU A 232 10.14 4.32 15.21
C LEU A 232 11.58 3.83 15.07
N LYS A 233 11.97 3.29 13.91
CA LYS A 233 13.34 2.83 13.65
C LYS A 233 14.39 3.91 13.91
N LYS A 234 14.06 5.17 13.63
CA LYS A 234 14.99 6.30 13.77
C LYS A 234 15.00 6.92 15.16
N HIS A 235 13.86 6.96 15.84
CA HIS A 235 13.66 7.82 17.01
C HIS A 235 13.17 7.10 18.27
N ALA A 236 12.85 5.81 18.21
CA ALA A 236 12.28 5.12 19.37
C ALA A 236 13.18 5.20 20.62
N ALA A 237 14.50 5.08 20.46
CA ALA A 237 15.46 5.13 21.58
C ALA A 237 15.54 6.49 22.28
N ASP A 238 15.23 7.58 21.57
CA ASP A 238 15.21 8.94 22.15
C ASP A 238 13.80 9.37 22.57
N MET A 239 12.76 8.77 21.96
CA MET A 239 11.36 9.14 22.13
C MET A 239 10.69 8.43 23.32
N PHE A 240 11.15 7.23 23.70
CA PHE A 240 10.56 6.39 24.74
C PHE A 240 11.57 5.94 25.78
#